data_AF-A0A1C6KPJ6-F1
#
_entry.id   AF-A0A1C6KPJ6-F1
#
_cell.length_a   1.000
_cell.length_b   1.000
_cell.length_c   1.000
_cell.angle_alpha   90.00
_cell.angle_beta   90.00
_cell.angle_gamma   90.00
#
_symmetry.space_group_name_H-M   'P 1'
#
loop_
_entity.id
_entity.type
_entity.pdbx_description
1 polymer ?
#
loop_
_entity_poly.entity_id
_entity_poly.type
_entity_poly.pdbx_seq_one_letter_code
_entity_poly.pdbx_strand_id
1 'polypeptide(L)' 'MEFKYSLKRMNVVKVTNEEEVKDRLIAQGFKLIEKKEPTSVEDINQLTVEKLKDLAKEKGLEGYSKLSKDELIKLLKEN' A
#
# COMPACT_ATOMS: atom_id res chain seq x y z
N MET A 1 22.76 3.58 -11.94
CA MET A 1 22.10 4.74 -11.31
C MET A 1 21.21 4.20 -10.22
N GLU A 2 21.61 4.36 -8.97
CA GLU A 2 20.73 4.09 -7.83
C GLU A 2 19.85 5.32 -7.62
N PHE A 3 18.54 5.09 -7.48
CA PHE A 3 17.59 6.14 -7.15
C PHE A 3 17.29 6.09 -5.66
N LYS A 4 17.47 7.20 -4.95
CA LYS A 4 17.30 7.32 -3.50
C LYS A 4 15.83 7.23 -3.11
N TYR A 5 14.93 7.77 -3.92
CA TYR A 5 13.50 7.79 -3.67
C TYR A 5 12.75 7.14 -4.83
N SER A 6 11.79 6.28 -4.50
CA SER A 6 10.83 5.72 -5.46
C SER A 6 9.45 6.13 -5.01
N LEU A 7 8.62 6.66 -5.91
CA LEU A 7 7.26 7.06 -5.60
C LEU A 7 6.28 6.45 -6.59
N LYS A 8 5.09 6.08 -6.15
CA LYS A 8 4.05 5.45 -6.97
C LYS A 8 2.75 6.25 -6.91
N ARG A 9 2.12 6.43 -8.08
CA ARG A 9 0.78 6.97 -8.22
C ARG A 9 0.01 6.13 -9.24
N MET A 10 -1.06 5.45 -8.80
CA MET A 10 -1.78 4.47 -9.61
C MET A 10 -0.80 3.42 -10.20
N ASN A 11 -0.73 3.30 -11.53
CA ASN A 11 0.19 2.40 -12.25
C ASN A 11 1.49 3.08 -12.69
N VAL A 12 1.75 4.31 -12.27
CA VAL A 12 2.96 5.05 -12.62
C VAL A 12 3.93 5.04 -11.44
N VAL A 13 5.15 4.56 -11.68
CA VAL A 13 6.26 4.64 -10.73
C VAL A 13 7.25 5.69 -11.22
N LYS A 14 7.67 6.57 -10.32
CA LYS A 14 8.61 7.65 -10.58
C LYS A 14 9.75 7.57 -9.56
N VAL A 15 10.97 7.58 -10.07
CA VAL A 15 12.18 7.46 -9.26
C VAL A 15 12.96 8.77 -9.33
N THR A 16 13.49 9.21 -8.19
CA THR A 16 14.25 10.47 -8.09
C THR A 16 15.34 10.37 -7.03
N ASN A 17 16.42 11.14 -7.20
CA ASN A 17 17.48 11.30 -6.22
C ASN A 17 17.34 12.60 -5.41
N GLU A 18 16.54 13.53 -5.92
CA GLU A 18 16.40 14.86 -5.36
C GLU A 18 15.23 14.90 -4.38
N GLU A 19 15.50 15.40 -3.18
CA GLU A 19 14.48 15.55 -2.13
C GLU A 19 13.41 16.57 -2.51
N GLU A 20 13.78 17.63 -3.22
CA GLU A 20 12.83 18.64 -3.71
C GLU A 20 11.83 18.04 -4.72
N VAL A 21 12.33 17.17 -5.61
CA VAL A 21 11.51 16.44 -6.58
C VAL A 21 10.61 15.42 -5.85
N LYS A 22 11.11 14.76 -4.80
CA LYS A 22 10.31 13.89 -3.94
C LYS A 22 9.12 14.66 -3.36
N ASP A 23 9.35 15.82 -2.77
CA ASP A 23 8.31 16.62 -2.14
C ASP A 23 7.26 17.10 -3.14
N ARG A 24 7.71 17.58 -4.31
CA ARG A 24 6.82 17.96 -5.42
C ARG A 24 5.99 16.78 -5.93
N LEU A 25 6.54 15.56 -5.94
CA LEU A 25 5.82 14.36 -6.34
C LEU A 25 4.79 13.96 -5.27
N ILE A 26 5.13 14.07 -3.99
CA ILE A 26 4.20 13.87 -2.88
C ILE A 26 3.03 14.85 -2.97
N ALA A 27 3.29 16.14 -3.23
CA ALA A 27 2.27 17.16 -3.44
C ALA A 27 1.37 16.87 -4.67
N GLN A 28 1.88 16.18 -5.68
CA GLN A 28 1.11 15.72 -6.84
C GLN A 28 0.31 14.44 -6.57
N GLY A 29 0.38 13.87 -5.36
CA GLY A 29 -0.30 12.65 -4.97
C GLY A 29 0.47 11.37 -5.27
N PHE A 30 1.79 11.43 -5.43
CA PHE A 30 2.63 10.22 -5.43
C PHE A 30 2.96 9.80 -4.00
N LYS A 31 2.92 8.50 -3.74
CA LYS A 31 3.26 7.92 -2.43
C LYS A 31 4.68 7.37 -2.47
N LEU A 32 5.50 7.76 -1.50
CA LEU A 32 6.87 7.25 -1.36
C LEU A 32 6.80 5.74 -1.10
N ILE A 33 7.29 4.95 -2.06
CA ILE A 33 7.50 3.52 -1.96
C ILE A 33 8.97 3.30 -1.63
N GLU A 34 9.34 3.46 -0.37
CA GLU A 34 10.57 2.85 0.11
C GLU A 34 10.44 1.33 -0.14
N LYS A 35 11.54 0.63 -0.45
CA LYS A 35 11.54 -0.78 -0.90
C LYS A 35 10.97 -1.81 0.11
N LYS A 36 10.19 -1.39 1.09
CA LYS A 36 9.40 -2.21 2.00
C LYS A 36 7.94 -1.75 2.01
N GLU A 37 7.14 -2.59 1.36
CA GLU A 37 5.74 -2.90 1.68
C GLU A 37 4.63 -1.85 1.39
N PRO A 38 3.45 -2.32 0.95
CA PRO A 38 2.32 -1.49 0.53
C PRO A 38 1.60 -0.87 1.74
N THR A 39 2.08 0.27 2.22
CA THR A 39 1.45 1.01 3.31
C THR A 39 0.56 2.13 2.78
N SER A 40 -0.59 1.74 2.23
CA SER A 40 -1.71 2.68 2.13
C SER A 40 -3.05 1.98 2.29
N VAL A 41 -3.82 2.49 3.23
CA VAL A 41 -5.21 2.10 3.54
C VAL A 41 -6.15 2.15 2.32
N GLU A 42 -5.77 2.87 1.28
CA GLU A 42 -6.45 2.90 -0.02
C GLU A 42 -6.17 1.65 -0.88
N ASP A 43 -4.96 1.08 -0.79
CA ASP A 43 -4.60 -0.15 -1.51
C ASP A 43 -5.42 -1.33 -0.97
N ILE A 44 -5.70 -1.41 0.33
CA ILE A 44 -6.51 -2.49 0.94
C ILE A 44 -7.86 -2.65 0.22
N ASN A 45 -8.55 -1.54 -0.11
CA ASN A 45 -9.79 -1.60 -0.89
C ASN A 45 -9.60 -2.12 -2.32
N GLN A 46 -8.44 -1.84 -2.93
CA GLN A 46 -8.06 -2.28 -4.27
C GLN A 46 -7.50 -3.71 -4.31
N LEU A 47 -7.11 -4.26 -3.16
CA LEU A 47 -6.62 -5.63 -3.06
C LEU A 47 -7.76 -6.62 -3.31
N THR A 48 -7.41 -7.71 -4.00
CA THR A 48 -8.29 -8.87 -4.18
C THR A 48 -8.54 -9.55 -2.84
N VAL A 49 -9.67 -10.26 -2.72
CA VAL A 49 -10.02 -11.03 -1.51
C VAL A 49 -8.86 -11.93 -1.05
N GLU A 50 -8.13 -12.54 -2.00
CA GLU A 50 -6.96 -13.36 -1.69
C GLU A 50 -5.84 -12.57 -0.99
N LYS A 51 -5.49 -11.38 -1.49
CA LYS A 51 -4.46 -10.53 -0.86
C LYS A 51 -4.91 -10.03 0.51
N LEU A 52 -6.20 -9.74 0.66
CA LEU A 52 -6.78 -9.35 1.95
C LEU A 52 -6.70 -10.48 2.97
N LYS A 53 -6.96 -11.71 2.55
CA LYS A 53 -6.81 -12.90 3.39
C LYS A 53 -5.35 -13.13 3.77
N ASP A 54 -4.42 -12.89 2.85
CA ASP A 54 -2.99 -13.01 3.10
C ASP A 54 -2.51 -11.99 4.14
N LEU A 55 -2.91 -10.71 3.98
CA LEU A 55 -2.66 -9.66 4.97
C LEU A 55 -3.25 -9.98 6.34
N ALA A 56 -4.48 -10.52 6.37
CA ALA A 56 -5.14 -10.90 7.62
C ALA A 56 -4.38 -12.04 8.32
N LYS A 57 -3.90 -13.01 7.54
CA LYS A 57 -3.06 -14.11 8.04
C LYS A 57 -1.71 -13.62 8.55
N GLU A 58 -1.04 -12.71 7.84
CA GLU A 58 0.21 -12.09 8.29
C GLU A 58 0.04 -11.26 9.57
N LYS A 59 -1.10 -10.56 9.70
CA LYS A 59 -1.47 -9.85 10.93
C LYS A 59 -1.94 -10.77 12.06
N GLY A 60 -2.06 -12.08 11.83
CA GLY A 60 -2.54 -13.04 12.82
C GLY A 60 -4.02 -12.88 13.18
N LEU A 61 -4.82 -12.29 12.29
CA LEU A 61 -6.26 -12.13 12.48
C LEU A 61 -6.96 -13.46 12.23
N GLU A 62 -7.83 -13.88 13.15
CA GLU A 62 -8.61 -15.11 13.03
C GLU A 62 -10.02 -14.82 12.48
N GLY A 63 -10.63 -15.80 11.80
CA GLY A 63 -11.97 -15.64 11.22
C GLY A 63 -12.00 -15.03 9.82
N TYR A 64 -10.88 -14.51 9.32
CA TYR A 64 -10.73 -13.91 7.98
C TYR A 64 -11.21 -14.79 6.81
N SER A 65 -11.07 -16.11 6.92
CA SER A 65 -11.51 -17.07 5.88
C SER A 65 -13.03 -17.12 5.69
N LYS A 66 -13.80 -16.73 6.72
CA LYS A 66 -15.28 -16.68 6.70
C LYS A 66 -15.81 -15.28 6.37
N LEU A 67 -14.96 -14.26 6.35
CA LEU A 67 -15.34 -12.87 6.12
C LEU A 67 -15.39 -12.54 4.62
N SER A 68 -16.33 -11.68 4.24
CA SER A 68 -16.44 -11.11 2.89
C SER A 68 -15.38 -10.03 2.66
N LYS A 69 -15.22 -9.60 1.40
CA LYS A 69 -14.21 -8.59 1.02
C LYS A 69 -14.28 -7.33 1.90
N ASP A 70 -15.47 -6.76 2.05
CA ASP A 70 -15.71 -5.57 2.89
C ASP A 70 -15.35 -5.81 4.35
N GLU A 71 -15.75 -6.94 4.92
CA GLU A 71 -15.47 -7.29 6.32
C GLU A 71 -13.96 -7.51 6.55
N LEU A 72 -13.27 -8.17 5.62
CA LEU A 72 -11.81 -8.32 5.61
C LEU A 72 -11.11 -6.96 5.57
N ILE A 73 -11.54 -6.06 4.68
CA ILE A 73 -11.00 -4.70 4.58
C ILE A 73 -11.21 -3.95 5.88
N LYS A 74 -12.39 -4.07 6.50
CA LYS A 74 -12.75 -3.41 7.74
C LYS A 74 -11.89 -3.90 8.90
N LEU A 75 -11.74 -5.23 9.02
CA LEU A 75 -10.88 -5.89 10.01
C LEU A 75 -9.42 -5.43 9.90
N LEU A 76 -8.93 -5.27 8.67
CA LEU A 76 -7.57 -4.80 8.37
C LEU A 76 -7.39 -3.28 8.55
N LYS A 77 -8.47 -2.50 8.54
CA LYS A 77 -8.45 -1.05 8.80
C LYS A 77 -8.57 -0.70 10.28
N GLU A 78 -9.24 -1.55 11.07
CA GLU A 78 -9.41 -1.37 12.51
C GLU A 78 -8.23 -1.92 13.36
N ASN A 79 -7.25 -2.61 12.77
CA ASN A 79 -6.05 -3.15 13.43
C ASN A 79 -4.75 -2.63 12.80
#